data_AF-A0AAW2K066-F1
#
_entry.id   AF-A0AAW2K066-F1
#
_cell.length_a   1.000
_cell.length_b   1.000
_cell.length_c   1.000
_cell.angle_alpha   90.00
_cell.angle_beta   90.00
_cell.angle_gamma   90.00
#
_symmetry.space_group_name_H-M   'P 1'
#
loop_
_entity.id
_entity.type
_entity.pdbx_description
1 polymer ?
#
loop_
_entity_poly.entity_id
_entity_poly.type
_entity_poly.pdbx_seq_one_letter_code
_entity_poly.pdbx_strand_id
1 'polypeptide(L)'
;MVFKSKDHLKASVQDFSVRFARREYRVVESKPRLWKVACKYDQQTSCSWMLRGIFQSNVGLFKITKYARPHTCLMNEISVEHGNLGKSMIATHLLGMVRQDPTYYIKFVQQNVKDRFGFEISYHKAWQSLKAAREQVY
;
A
#
# COMPACT_ATOMS: atom_id res chain seq x y z
N MET A 1 5.72 1.77 -17.22
CA MET A 1 5.79 0.81 -16.11
C MET A 1 4.73 -0.27 -16.30
N VAL A 2 5.13 -1.55 -16.21
CA VAL A 2 4.28 -2.74 -16.43
C VAL A 2 4.39 -3.71 -15.24
N PHE A 3 3.36 -4.53 -15.03
CA PHE A 3 3.22 -5.41 -13.87
C PHE A 3 2.66 -6.76 -14.30
N LYS A 4 3.15 -7.83 -13.68
CA LYS A 4 2.72 -9.21 -13.96
C LYS A 4 1.25 -9.47 -13.62
N SER A 5 0.71 -8.78 -12.62
CA SER A 5 -0.67 -8.97 -12.16
C SER A 5 -1.25 -7.67 -11.60
N LYS A 6 -2.57 -7.66 -11.41
CA LYS A 6 -3.28 -6.56 -10.76
C LYS A 6 -2.80 -6.37 -9.32
N ASP A 7 -2.50 -7.45 -8.61
CA ASP A 7 -2.06 -7.37 -7.22
C ASP A 7 -0.62 -6.88 -7.11
N HIS A 8 0.26 -7.23 -8.07
CA HIS A 8 1.58 -6.63 -8.14
C HIS A 8 1.49 -5.11 -8.40
N LEU A 9 0.62 -4.68 -9.33
CA LEU A 9 0.35 -3.26 -9.55
C LEU A 9 -0.13 -2.56 -8.27
N LYS A 10 -1.12 -3.14 -7.58
CA LYS A 10 -1.65 -2.59 -6.32
C LYS A 10 -0.56 -2.46 -5.26
N ALA A 11 0.23 -3.52 -5.05
CA ALA A 11 1.30 -3.55 -4.07
C ALA A 11 2.36 -2.48 -4.36
N SER A 12 2.76 -2.30 -5.61
CA SER A 12 3.74 -1.27 -5.98
C SER A 12 3.19 0.15 -5.80
N VAL A 13 1.92 0.39 -6.14
CA VAL A 13 1.29 1.71 -5.91
C VAL A 13 1.09 1.98 -4.42
N GLN A 14 0.75 0.95 -3.64
CA GLN A 14 0.64 1.03 -2.19
C GLN A 14 2.00 1.38 -1.55
N ASP A 15 3.07 0.68 -1.93
CA ASP A 15 4.43 0.96 -1.46
C ASP A 15 4.86 2.39 -1.81
N PHE A 16 4.62 2.81 -3.05
CA PHE A 16 4.90 4.18 -3.50
C PHE A 16 4.18 5.23 -2.63
N SER A 17 2.89 4.99 -2.38
CA SER A 17 2.03 5.94 -1.67
C SER A 17 2.45 6.11 -0.20
N VAL A 18 2.79 5.00 0.46
CA VAL A 18 3.23 4.99 1.86
C VAL A 18 4.65 5.55 1.99
N ARG A 19 5.61 5.06 1.20
CA ARG A 19 7.04 5.34 1.43
C ARG A 19 7.50 6.67 0.84
N PHE A 20 6.98 7.03 -0.34
CA PHE A 20 7.51 8.17 -1.09
C PHE A 20 6.50 9.32 -1.16
N ALA A 21 5.27 9.06 -1.59
CA ALA A 21 4.28 10.12 -1.70
C ALA A 21 3.84 10.65 -0.33
N ARG A 22 3.88 9.80 0.71
CA ARG A 22 3.31 10.06 2.05
C ARG A 22 1.90 10.66 1.93
N ARG A 23 1.09 10.06 1.05
CA ARG A 23 -0.27 10.49 0.72
C ARG A 23 -1.14 9.28 0.52
N GLU A 24 -2.36 9.39 1.02
CA GLU A 24 -3.38 8.37 0.84
C GLU A 24 -4.13 8.53 -0.48
N TYR A 25 -4.55 7.38 -1.02
CA TYR A 25 -5.44 7.27 -2.16
C TYR A 25 -6.69 6.47 -1.81
N ARG A 26 -7.76 6.75 -2.56
CA ARG A 26 -8.98 5.94 -2.59
C ARG A 26 -9.05 5.16 -3.89
N VAL A 27 -9.67 3.99 -3.84
CA VAL A 27 -9.98 3.21 -5.05
C VAL A 27 -11.21 3.83 -5.70
N VAL A 28 -11.05 4.32 -6.93
CA VAL A 28 -12.14 4.89 -7.73
C VAL A 28 -12.85 3.79 -8.51
N GLU A 29 -12.08 2.84 -9.06
CA GLU A 29 -12.64 1.76 -9.86
C GLU A 29 -11.74 0.52 -9.79
N SER A 30 -12.35 -0.67 -9.65
CA SER A 30 -11.63 -1.93 -9.60
C SER A 30 -12.41 -3.02 -10.32
N LYS A 31 -12.06 -3.27 -11.59
CA LYS A 31 -12.60 -4.35 -12.44
C LYS A 31 -11.50 -5.37 -12.75
N PRO A 32 -11.80 -6.58 -13.26
CA PRO A 32 -10.78 -7.59 -13.53
C PRO A 32 -9.61 -7.08 -14.38
N ARG A 33 -9.88 -6.24 -15.40
CA ARG A 33 -8.87 -5.67 -16.31
C ARG A 33 -8.54 -4.20 -16.07
N LEU A 34 -9.10 -3.57 -15.04
CA LEU A 34 -8.91 -2.14 -14.77
C LEU A 34 -8.77 -1.86 -13.28
N TRP A 35 -7.84 -0.99 -12.95
CA TRP A 35 -7.71 -0.44 -11.60
C TRP A 35 -7.42 1.05 -11.67
N LYS A 36 -8.23 1.84 -10.99
CA LYS A 36 -8.11 3.29 -10.95
C LYS A 36 -8.13 3.76 -9.50
N VAL A 37 -7.16 4.59 -9.15
CA VAL A 37 -7.06 5.24 -7.84
C VAL A 37 -6.89 6.74 -8.02
N ALA A 38 -7.36 7.50 -7.05
CA ALA A 38 -7.20 8.94 -6.99
C ALA A 38 -6.82 9.35 -5.57
N CYS A 39 -6.33 10.58 -5.39
CA CYS A 39 -6.02 11.08 -4.07
C CYS A 39 -7.24 10.92 -3.14
N LYS A 40 -7.02 10.53 -1.88
CA LYS A 40 -8.09 10.43 -0.89
C LYS A 40 -8.84 11.75 -0.73
N TYR A 41 -8.13 12.86 -0.90
CA TYR A 41 -8.64 14.22 -0.73
C TYR A 41 -8.94 14.93 -2.06
N ASP A 42 -9.08 14.19 -3.17
CA ASP A 42 -9.32 14.77 -4.51
C ASP A 42 -10.64 15.55 -4.63
N GLN A 43 -11.61 15.27 -3.77
CA GLN A 43 -12.90 15.97 -3.74
C GLN A 43 -12.90 17.19 -2.80
N GLN A 44 -12.08 17.17 -1.76
CA GLN A 44 -11.96 18.25 -0.77
C GLN A 44 -10.90 19.28 -1.17
N THR A 45 -9.98 18.92 -2.07
CA THR A 45 -8.86 19.74 -2.51
C THR A 45 -8.81 19.78 -4.03
N SER A 46 -8.07 20.71 -4.62
CA SER A 46 -7.79 20.75 -6.07
C SER A 46 -6.77 19.69 -6.53
N CYS A 47 -6.57 18.63 -5.74
CA CYS A 47 -5.60 17.59 -6.02
C CYS A 47 -6.05 16.68 -7.17
N SER A 48 -5.37 16.81 -8.30
CA SER A 48 -5.65 16.06 -9.52
C SER A 48 -4.87 14.74 -9.63
N TRP A 49 -4.20 14.29 -8.55
CA TRP A 49 -3.44 13.04 -8.58
C TRP A 49 -4.36 11.84 -8.82
N MET A 50 -4.01 11.05 -9.83
CA MET A 50 -4.74 9.85 -10.22
C MET A 50 -3.81 8.91 -10.98
N LEU A 51 -4.00 7.62 -10.75
CA LEU A 51 -3.34 6.55 -11.49
C LEU A 51 -4.38 5.58 -12.03
N ARG A 52 -4.21 5.17 -13.29
CA ARG A 52 -5.02 4.12 -13.95
C ARG A 52 -4.13 3.03 -14.52
N GLY A 53 -4.30 1.81 -14.04
CA GLY A 53 -3.76 0.60 -14.60
C GLY A 53 -4.79 -0.18 -15.41
N ILE A 54 -4.39 -0.70 -16.57
CA ILE A 54 -5.24 -1.53 -17.44
C ILE A 54 -4.46 -2.78 -17.84
N PHE A 55 -5.14 -3.92 -17.86
CA PHE A 55 -4.61 -5.17 -18.40
C PHE A 55 -4.53 -5.12 -19.93
N GLN A 56 -3.35 -5.37 -20.46
CA GLN A 56 -3.05 -5.41 -21.88
C GLN A 56 -3.10 -6.88 -22.33
N SER A 57 -4.21 -7.30 -22.94
CA SER A 57 -4.43 -8.70 -23.35
C SER A 57 -3.39 -9.23 -24.32
N ASN A 58 -2.86 -8.39 -25.20
CA ASN A 58 -1.81 -8.74 -26.15
C ASN A 58 -0.46 -9.04 -25.48
N VAL A 59 -0.17 -8.44 -24.34
CA VAL A 59 1.11 -8.64 -23.61
C VAL A 59 0.92 -9.53 -22.38
N GLY A 60 -0.31 -9.74 -21.93
CA GLY A 60 -0.60 -10.48 -20.69
C GLY A 60 -0.18 -9.74 -19.42
N LEU A 61 0.01 -8.41 -19.48
CA LEU A 61 0.51 -7.60 -18.36
C LEU A 61 -0.41 -6.43 -18.02
N PHE A 62 -0.37 -5.97 -16.77
CA PHE A 62 -0.96 -4.69 -16.38
C PHE A 62 -0.02 -3.54 -16.69
N LYS A 63 -0.52 -2.47 -17.31
CA LYS A 63 0.25 -1.25 -17.60
C LYS A 63 -0.41 -0.05 -16.94
N ILE A 64 0.37 0.82 -16.32
CA ILE A 64 -0.11 2.16 -15.95
C ILE A 64 -0.29 2.95 -17.24
N THR A 65 -1.54 3.24 -17.57
CA THR A 65 -1.94 3.93 -18.82
C THR A 65 -2.18 5.42 -18.62
N LYS A 66 -2.48 5.83 -17.38
CA LYS A 66 -2.65 7.24 -17.04
C LYS A 66 -2.01 7.50 -15.68
N TYR A 67 -1.20 8.55 -15.63
CA TYR A 67 -0.72 9.20 -14.42
C TYR A 67 -0.97 10.69 -14.63
N ALA A 68 -1.83 11.29 -13.81
CA ALA A 68 -2.33 12.64 -14.06
C ALA A 68 -1.30 13.72 -13.71
N ARG A 69 -1.16 14.05 -12.43
CA ARG A 69 -0.20 15.02 -11.90
C ARG A 69 0.28 14.55 -10.52
N PRO A 70 1.43 15.05 -10.02
CA PRO A 70 1.83 14.88 -8.63
C PRO A 70 0.73 15.36 -7.67
N HIS A 71 0.79 14.88 -6.42
CA HIS A 71 -0.10 15.35 -5.38
C HIS A 71 0.12 16.84 -5.11
N THR A 72 -0.96 17.61 -5.06
CA THR A 72 -0.98 19.01 -4.63
C THR A 72 -1.79 19.21 -3.35
N CYS A 73 -2.36 18.14 -2.79
CA CYS A 73 -3.07 18.19 -1.52
C CYS A 73 -2.10 18.50 -0.37
N LEU A 74 -2.40 19.59 0.34
CA LEU A 74 -1.79 19.91 1.62
C LEU A 74 -2.42 19.00 2.68
N MET A 75 -1.59 18.36 3.49
CA MET A 75 -2.06 17.74 4.73
C MET A 75 -1.74 18.71 5.85
N ASN A 76 -2.76 19.21 6.54
CA ASN A 76 -2.59 20.16 7.64
C ASN A 76 -1.92 19.52 8.87
N GLU A 77 -1.95 18.19 8.98
CA GLU A 77 -1.31 17.41 10.04
C GLU A 77 -0.63 16.16 9.46
N ILE A 78 0.56 15.84 9.96
CA ILE A 78 1.21 14.56 9.67
C ILE A 78 0.38 13.49 10.37
N SER A 79 -0.46 12.78 9.61
CA SER A 79 -1.23 11.66 10.15
C SER A 79 -0.29 10.63 10.77
N VAL A 80 -0.57 10.25 12.01
CA VAL A 80 0.17 9.23 12.76
C VAL A 80 0.02 7.87 12.10
N GLU A 81 -1.18 7.56 11.58
CA GLU A 81 -1.44 6.35 10.81
C GLU A 81 -1.53 6.64 9.30
N HIS A 82 -1.33 5.61 8.48
CA HIS A 82 -1.55 5.70 7.03
C HIS A 82 -2.61 4.69 6.59
N GLY A 83 -3.73 5.17 6.04
CA GLY A 83 -4.87 4.35 5.62
C GLY A 83 -4.53 3.32 4.54
N ASN A 84 -3.57 3.61 3.65
CA ASN A 84 -3.09 2.61 2.69
C ASN A 84 -1.93 1.75 3.23
N LEU A 85 -1.48 1.90 4.47
CA LEU A 85 -0.57 0.93 5.09
C LEU A 85 -1.40 -0.28 5.57
N GLY A 86 -1.55 -1.24 4.67
CA GLY A 86 -2.44 -2.38 4.83
C GLY A 86 -1.74 -3.63 5.40
N LYS A 87 -2.57 -4.58 5.87
CA LYS A 87 -2.14 -5.86 6.43
C LYS A 87 -1.17 -6.62 5.52
N SER A 88 -1.47 -6.74 4.23
CA SER A 88 -0.66 -7.50 3.28
C SER A 88 0.74 -6.94 3.14
N MET A 89 0.87 -5.62 3.03
CA MET A 89 2.16 -4.93 2.91
C MET A 89 3.01 -5.11 4.17
N ILE A 90 2.40 -5.02 5.36
CA ILE A 90 3.09 -5.29 6.63
C ILE A 90 3.49 -6.77 6.70
N ALA A 91 2.59 -7.70 6.39
CA ALA A 91 2.86 -9.13 6.43
C ALA A 91 4.04 -9.51 5.52
N THR A 92 4.07 -9.00 4.28
CA THR A 92 5.18 -9.20 3.34
C THR A 92 6.51 -8.67 3.90
N HIS A 93 6.49 -7.52 4.59
CA HIS A 93 7.69 -6.98 5.23
C HIS A 93 8.19 -7.87 6.38
N LEU A 94 7.27 -8.49 7.14
CA LEU A 94 7.58 -9.33 8.29
C LEU A 94 8.07 -10.75 7.92
N LEU A 95 7.89 -11.22 6.68
CA LEU A 95 8.22 -12.61 6.30
C LEU A 95 9.65 -13.01 6.67
N GLY A 96 10.63 -12.11 6.46
CA GLY A 96 12.02 -12.38 6.81
C GLY A 96 12.25 -12.51 8.32
N MET A 97 11.62 -11.64 9.11
CA MET A 97 11.72 -11.65 10.58
C MET A 97 11.05 -12.90 11.17
N VAL A 98 9.86 -13.25 10.67
CA VAL A 98 9.11 -14.43 11.14
C VAL A 98 9.80 -15.74 10.79
N ARG A 99 10.49 -15.80 9.64
CA ARG A 99 11.32 -16.97 9.28
C ARG A 99 12.51 -17.18 10.21
N GLN A 100 13.10 -16.09 10.69
CA GLN A 100 14.24 -16.13 11.60
C GLN A 100 13.81 -16.40 13.04
N ASP A 101 12.68 -15.82 13.45
CA ASP A 101 12.10 -15.97 14.77
C ASP A 101 10.58 -16.21 14.66
N PRO A 102 10.11 -17.47 14.77
CA PRO A 102 8.69 -17.79 14.78
C PRO A 102 7.93 -17.11 15.94
N THR A 103 8.63 -16.82 17.04
CA THR A 103 8.06 -16.24 18.27
C THR A 103 7.93 -14.72 18.23
N TYR A 104 8.22 -14.10 17.08
CA TYR A 104 8.20 -12.65 16.87
C TYR A 104 6.99 -11.97 17.54
N TYR A 105 7.26 -10.99 18.40
CA TYR A 105 6.24 -10.36 19.24
C TYR A 105 5.60 -9.14 18.58
N ILE A 106 4.31 -8.91 18.91
CA ILE A 106 3.50 -7.83 18.34
C ILE A 106 4.11 -6.44 18.61
N LYS A 107 4.72 -6.23 19.79
CA LYS A 107 5.42 -4.97 20.12
C LYS A 107 6.54 -4.66 19.13
N PHE A 108 7.28 -5.68 18.69
CA PHE A 108 8.37 -5.52 17.71
C PHE A 108 7.82 -5.27 16.31
N VAL A 109 6.64 -5.79 15.97
CA VAL A 109 5.93 -5.46 14.73
C VAL A 109 5.58 -3.97 14.70
N GLN A 110 5.00 -3.42 15.77
CA GLN A 110 4.64 -2.00 15.82
C GLN A 110 5.88 -1.11 15.69
N GLN A 111 6.96 -1.43 16.42
CA GLN A 111 8.22 -0.70 16.34
C GLN A 111 8.83 -0.75 14.94
N ASN A 112 8.94 -1.93 14.33
CA ASN A 112 9.51 -2.07 12.99
C ASN A 112 8.69 -1.35 11.92
N VAL A 113 7.36 -1.35 12.06
CA VAL A 113 6.49 -0.62 11.13
C VAL A 113 6.71 0.89 11.26
N LYS A 114 6.84 1.40 12.50
CA LYS A 114 7.19 2.80 12.76
C LYS A 114 8.56 3.15 12.18
N ASP A 115 9.57 2.33 12.40
CA ASP A 115 10.94 2.57 11.90
C ASP A 115 11.02 2.49 10.37
N ARG A 116 10.31 1.53 9.76
CA ARG A 116 10.38 1.29 8.32
C ARG A 116 9.55 2.26 7.49
N PHE A 117 8.35 2.62 7.97
CA PHE A 117 7.37 3.40 7.19
C PHE A 117 7.12 4.80 7.77
N GLY A 118 7.53 5.05 9.01
CA GLY A 118 7.30 6.33 9.69
C GLY A 118 5.83 6.55 10.04
N PHE A 119 5.08 5.46 10.27
CA PHE A 119 3.68 5.48 10.68
C PHE A 119 3.44 4.49 11.81
N GLU A 120 2.54 4.83 12.71
CA GLU A 120 2.10 3.92 13.76
C GLU A 120 0.95 3.04 13.27
N ILE A 121 0.77 1.91 13.94
CA ILE A 121 -0.32 0.98 13.68
C ILE A 121 -0.94 0.50 14.99
N SER A 122 -2.25 0.32 14.98
CA SER A 122 -2.96 -0.31 16.08
C SER A 122 -2.49 -1.74 16.36
N TYR A 123 -2.64 -2.16 17.62
CA TYR A 123 -2.32 -3.53 18.07
C TYR A 123 -3.02 -4.59 17.22
N HIS A 124 -4.32 -4.40 16.93
CA HIS A 124 -5.10 -5.34 16.11
C HIS A 124 -4.53 -5.46 14.69
N LYS A 125 -4.14 -4.35 14.04
CA LYS A 125 -3.53 -4.37 12.72
C LYS A 125 -2.17 -5.08 12.75
N ALA A 126 -1.37 -4.85 13.79
CA ALA A 126 -0.09 -5.55 13.99
C ALA A 126 -0.28 -7.06 14.17
N TRP A 127 -1.23 -7.48 15.02
CA TRP A 127 -1.56 -8.89 15.23
C TRP A 127 -2.03 -9.57 13.94
N GLN A 128 -2.97 -8.96 13.21
CA GLN A 128 -3.47 -9.53 11.95
C GLN A 128 -2.36 -9.67 10.90
N SER A 129 -1.43 -8.73 10.85
CA SER A 129 -0.31 -8.75 9.89
C SER A 129 0.71 -9.82 10.27
N LEU A 130 1.01 -9.96 11.56
CA LEU A 130 1.90 -11.01 12.07
C LEU A 130 1.31 -12.40 11.83
N LYS A 131 0.01 -12.60 12.12
CA LYS A 131 -0.69 -13.84 11.83
C LYS A 131 -0.61 -14.20 10.34
N ALA A 132 -0.91 -13.25 9.46
CA ALA A 132 -0.83 -13.45 8.01
C ALA A 132 0.59 -13.71 7.50
N ALA A 133 1.62 -13.16 8.17
CA ALA A 133 3.01 -13.47 7.84
C ALA A 133 3.39 -14.90 8.26
N ARG A 134 2.96 -15.33 9.46
CA ARG A 134 3.17 -16.71 9.93
C ARG A 134 2.53 -17.74 9.01
N GLU A 135 1.27 -17.54 8.61
CA GLU A 135 0.54 -18.41 7.66
C GLU A 135 1.19 -18.50 6.26
N GLN A 136 2.06 -17.56 5.90
CA GLN A 136 2.80 -17.59 4.63
C GLN A 136 4.16 -18.28 4.77
N VAL A 137 4.65 -18.47 5.99
CA VAL A 137 5.97 -19.06 6.28
C VAL A 137 5.83 -20.51 6.73
N TYR A 138 4.83 -20.79 7.57
CA TYR A 138 4.55 -22.09 8.20
C TYR A 138 3.11 -22.50 7.88
#